data_AF-A0A0S3S472-F1
#
_entry.id   AF-A0A0S3S472-F1
#
_cell.length_a   1.000
_cell.length_b   1.000
_cell.length_c   1.000
_cell.angle_alpha   90.00
_cell.angle_beta   90.00
_cell.angle_gamma   90.00
#
_symmetry.space_group_name_H-M   'P 1'
#
loop_
_entity.id
_entity.type
_entity.pdbx_description
1 polymer ?
#
loop_
_entity_poly.entity_id
_entity_poly.type
_entity_poly.pdbx_seq_one_letter_code
_entity_poly.pdbx_strand_id
1 'polypeptide(L)' 'MANYLNFDVYDLELTVVNGNSDLRKLLIATRNHSILVVEDIDCSLHLQGRLAKRIARGWGGWVEDGRKRRGREREKR' A
#
# COMPACT_ATOMS: atom_id res chain seq x y z
N MET A 1 -6.74 2.48 -26.40
CA MET A 1 -7.64 3.55 -25.89
C MET A 1 -7.11 4.95 -26.17
N ALA A 2 -5.90 5.32 -25.75
CA ALA A 2 -5.37 6.68 -25.96
C ALA A 2 -5.30 7.14 -27.44
N ASN A 3 -4.96 6.24 -28.35
CA ASN A 3 -4.83 6.54 -29.79
C ASN A 3 -6.17 6.90 -30.48
N TYR A 4 -7.30 6.49 -29.89
CA TYR A 4 -8.64 6.84 -30.39
C TYR A 4 -9.13 8.20 -29.91
N LEU A 5 -8.49 8.73 -28.87
CA LEU A 5 -8.84 10.00 -28.24
C LEU A 5 -7.78 11.07 -28.49
N ASN A 6 -6.70 10.78 -29.23
CA ASN A 6 -5.55 11.67 -29.47
C ASN A 6 -4.85 12.16 -28.18
N PHE A 7 -4.76 11.33 -27.15
CA PHE A 7 -4.02 11.65 -25.93
C PHE A 7 -2.58 11.16 -25.98
N ASP A 8 -1.66 11.96 -25.46
CA ASP A 8 -0.28 11.50 -25.23
C ASP A 8 -0.24 10.60 -23.99
N VAL A 9 0.47 9.47 -24.07
CA VAL A 9 0.57 8.54 -22.96
C VAL A 9 1.97 8.60 -22.37
N TYR A 10 2.05 8.77 -21.06
CA TYR A 10 3.29 8.77 -20.30
C TYR A 10 3.24 7.66 -19.27
N ASP A 11 4.30 6.86 -19.19
CA ASP A 11 4.47 5.86 -18.16
C ASP A 11 5.25 6.46 -16.98
N LEU A 12 4.72 6.34 -15.77
CA LEU A 12 5.34 6.85 -14.55
C LEU A 12 5.85 5.70 -13.71
N GLU A 13 7.17 5.58 -13.68
CA GLU A 13 7.86 4.64 -12.82
C GLU A 13 8.16 5.28 -11.45
N LEU A 14 7.40 4.90 -10.42
CA LEU A 14 7.50 5.50 -9.08
C LEU A 14 8.85 5.24 -8.39
N THR A 15 9.59 4.21 -8.80
CA THR A 15 10.93 3.88 -8.29
C THR A 15 11.95 4.98 -8.56
N VAL A 16 11.72 5.78 -9.60
CA VAL A 16 12.62 6.82 -10.08
C VAL A 16 12.28 8.19 -9.47
N VAL A 17 11.13 8.30 -8.81
CA VAL A 17 10.65 9.53 -8.18
C VAL A 17 11.07 9.54 -6.72
N ASN A 18 12.10 10.32 -6.40
CA ASN A 18 12.71 10.38 -5.08
C ASN A 18 11.88 11.12 -4.01
N GLY A 19 10.78 11.77 -4.38
CA GLY A 19 9.91 12.44 -3.41
C GLY A 19 8.75 13.22 -4.00
N ASN A 20 7.86 13.66 -3.11
CA ASN A 20 6.61 14.36 -3.45
C ASN A 20 6.84 15.67 -4.23
N SER A 21 7.96 16.35 -3.98
CA SER A 21 8.31 17.57 -4.73
C SER A 21 8.56 17.29 -6.20
N ASP A 22 9.21 16.17 -6.52
CA ASP A 22 9.56 15.81 -7.89
C ASP A 22 8.36 15.22 -8.62
N LEU A 23 7.54 14.44 -7.92
CA LEU A 23 6.22 14.01 -8.43
C LEU A 23 5.36 15.22 -8.81
N ARG A 24 5.29 16.23 -7.93
CA ARG A 24 4.52 17.45 -8.17
C ARG A 24 5.03 18.23 -9.38
N LYS A 25 6.35 18.35 -9.54
CA LYS A 25 6.95 18.98 -10.72
C LYS A 25 6.58 18.23 -12.00
N LEU A 26 6.68 16.90 -11.96
CA LEU A 26 6.37 16.04 -13.11
C LEU A 26 4.90 16.18 -13.54
N LEU A 27 3.97 16.15 -12.58
CA LEU A 27 2.53 16.36 -12.84
C LEU A 27 2.23 17.75 -13.41
N ILE A 28 2.88 18.80 -12.91
CA ILE A 28 2.71 20.17 -13.44
C ILE A 28 3.31 20.31 -14.84
N ALA A 29 4.42 19.64 -15.12
CA ALA A 29 5.09 19.68 -16.42
C ALA A 29 4.38 18.81 -17.49
N THR A 30 3.44 17.96 -17.09
CA THR A 30 2.74 17.06 -18.01
C THR A 30 1.83 17.87 -18.94
N ARG A 31 1.87 17.58 -20.24
CA ARG A 31 1.13 18.32 -21.26
C ARG A 31 -0.39 18.13 -21.12
N ASN A 32 -1.15 19.16 -21.46
CA ASN A 32 -2.59 19.12 -21.61
C ASN A 32 -2.97 17.99 -22.60
N HIS A 33 -4.07 17.28 -22.35
CA HIS A 33 -4.52 16.17 -23.19
C HIS A 33 -3.55 14.98 -23.21
N SER A 34 -3.12 14.57 -22.01
CA SER A 34 -2.30 13.39 -21.79
C SER A 34 -2.88 12.48 -20.73
N ILE A 35 -2.45 11.23 -20.76
CA ILE A 35 -2.80 10.17 -19.82
C ILE A 35 -1.49 9.72 -19.17
N LEU A 36 -1.40 9.86 -17.86
CA LEU A 36 -0.30 9.33 -17.06
C LEU A 36 -0.69 7.94 -16.55
N VAL A 37 0.12 6.94 -16.86
CA VAL A 37 -0.05 5.56 -16.43
C VAL A 37 0.85 5.35 -15.22
N VAL A 38 0.27 4.82 -14.14
CA VAL A 38 1.00 4.46 -12.92
C VAL A 38 0.70 3.00 -12.64
N GLU A 39 1.70 2.15 -12.74
CA GLU A 39 1.59 0.72 -12.49
C GLU A 39 2.11 0.35 -11.08
N ASP A 40 1.81 -0.87 -10.63
CA ASP A 40 2.40 -1.50 -9.43
C ASP A 40 2.21 -0.78 -8.07
N ILE A 41 1.18 0.05 -7.93
CA ILE A 41 0.83 0.77 -6.69
C ILE A 41 0.58 -0.12 -5.46
N ASP A 42 0.27 -1.41 -5.63
CA ASP A 42 -0.03 -2.35 -4.53
C ASP A 42 1.04 -3.46 -4.31
N CYS A 43 2.17 -3.41 -5.03
CA CYS A 43 3.11 -4.54 -5.08
C CYS A 43 3.88 -4.75 -3.75
N SER A 44 4.07 -3.68 -2.97
CA SER A 44 4.83 -3.69 -1.71
C SER A 44 4.03 -4.18 -0.49
N LEU A 45 2.72 -3.89 -0.45
CA LEU A 45 1.86 -4.23 0.67
C LEU A 45 1.71 -5.76 0.82
N HIS A 46 1.65 -6.46 -0.31
CA HIS A 46 1.57 -7.92 -0.37
C HIS A 46 2.86 -8.59 0.12
N LEU A 47 4.03 -7.98 -0.13
CA LEU A 47 5.33 -8.47 0.31
C LEU A 47 5.50 -8.31 1.82
N GLN A 48 5.09 -7.16 2.38
CA GLN A 48 5.10 -6.89 3.82
C GLN A 48 4.14 -7.82 4.58
N GLY A 49 2.94 -8.09 4.07
CA GLY A 49 2.00 -9.02 4.68
C GLY A 49 2.52 -10.47 4.75
N ARG A 50 3.28 -10.92 3.73
CA ARG A 50 3.93 -12.23 3.72
C ARG A 50 5.13 -12.29 4.67
N LEU A 51 5.93 -11.23 4.75
CA LEU A 51 7.03 -11.11 5.72
C LEU A 51 6.52 -11.08 7.16
N ALA A 52 5.49 -10.28 7.45
CA ALA A 52 4.85 -10.23 8.76
C ALA A 52 4.30 -11.61 9.18
N LYS A 53 3.66 -12.35 8.25
CA LYS A 53 3.22 -13.75 8.50
C LYS A 53 4.39 -14.70 8.77
N ARG A 54 5.53 -14.55 8.10
CA ARG A 54 6.73 -15.37 8.34
C ARG A 54 7.37 -15.04 9.69
N ILE A 55 7.48 -13.77 10.04
CA ILE A 55 7.99 -13.31 11.33
C ILE A 55 7.07 -13.79 12.47
N ALA A 56 5.75 -13.65 12.32
CA ALA A 56 4.77 -14.13 13.29
C ALA A 56 4.74 -15.67 13.45
N ARG A 57 5.22 -16.43 12.46
CA ARG A 57 5.41 -17.88 12.57
C ARG A 57 6.75 -18.26 13.21
N GLY A 58 7.76 -17.41 13.09
CA GLY A 58 9.10 -17.63 13.64
C GLY A 58 9.26 -17.15 15.08
N TRP A 59 8.48 -16.17 15.52
CA TRP A 59 8.44 -15.69 16.90
C TRP A 59 7.13 -16.19 17.52
N GLY A 60 7.25 -17.10 18.49
CA GLY A 60 6.11 -17.76 19.15
C GLY A 60 4.99 -16.78 19.49
N GLY A 61 3.80 -17.07 18.95
CA GLY A 61 2.66 -16.17 18.94
C GLY A 61 2.28 -15.61 20.31
N TRP A 62 2.30 -14.28 20.40
CA TRP A 62 1.52 -13.50 21.35
C TRP A 62 1.00 -12.28 20.59
N VAL A 63 -0.14 -12.44 19.91
CA VAL A 63 -0.96 -11.27 19.56
C VAL A 63 -1.93 -11.12 20.71
N GLU A 64 -1.69 -10.11 21.54
CA GLU A 64 -2.56 -9.74 22.64
C GLU A 64 -3.98 -9.47 22.10
N ASP A 65 -4.89 -10.40 22.35
CA ASP A 65 -6.34 -10.17 22.20
C ASP A 65 -6.82 -9.29 23.35
N GLY A 66 -6.61 -7.99 23.19
CA GLY A 66 -7.10 -6.97 24.11
C GLY A 66 -8.58 -6.68 23.94
N ARG A 67 -9.51 -7.64 24.19
CA ARG A 67 -10.92 -7.30 24.51
C ARG A 67 -11.81 -8.43 25.05
N LYS A 68 -11.75 -8.76 26.34
CA LYS A 68 -13.00 -9.05 27.11
C LYS A 68 -12.87 -8.96 28.63
N ARG A 69 -13.11 -7.77 29.18
CA ARG A 69 -13.72 -7.64 30.51
C ARG A 69 -15.16 -8.17 30.45
N ARG A 70 -15.47 -9.24 31.19
CA ARG A 70 -16.69 -9.37 32.00
C ARG A 70 -16.65 -10.66 32.82
N GLY A 71 -16.73 -10.51 34.13
CA GLY A 71 -16.57 -11.59 35.10
C GLY A 71 -17.74 -12.57 35.16
N ARG A 72 -17.48 -13.66 35.88
CA ARG A 72 -18.45 -14.34 36.74
C ARG A 72 -17.68 -15.12 37.80
N GLU A 73 -17.69 -14.53 38.99
CA GLU A 73 -17.72 -15.20 40.27
C GLU A 73 -18.66 -16.42 40.22
N ARG A 74 -18.11 -17.62 40.50
CA ARG A 74 -18.69 -18.65 41.37
C ARG A 74 -17.74 -19.82 41.48
N GLU A 75 -17.84 -20.47 42.63
CA GLU A 75 -17.28 -21.78 42.99
C GLU A 75 -15.93 -21.76 43.73
N LYS A 76 -16.00 -21.38 45.01
CA LYS A 76 -15.31 -22.14 46.06
C LYS A 76 -16.32 -22.47 47.17
N ARG A 77 -16.53 -23.77 47.33
CA ARG A 77 -16.90 -24.56 48.52
C ARG A 77 -17.57 -23.85 49.69
#